data_AF-A0A1P9X2G0-F1
#
_entry.id   AF-A0A1P9X2G0-F1
#
_cell.length_a   1.000
_cell.length_b   1.000
_cell.length_c   1.000
_cell.angle_alpha   90.00
_cell.angle_beta   90.00
_cell.angle_gamma   90.00
#
_symmetry.space_group_name_H-M   'P 1'
#
loop_
_entity.id
_entity.type
_entity.pdbx_description
1 polymer ?
#
loop_
_entity_poly.entity_id
_entity_poly.type
_entity_poly.pdbx_seq_one_letter_code
_entity_poly.pdbx_strand_id
1 'polypeptide(L)'
;MRSICFVAVFLLSTVGKSLCQSTGNHLTEPGAKRKFTGLSHIEIDLGQRNTLLIWFDQYTQVLARKNIDSVLRLFVADYRNVEDTTQPTTRSIHALFKLRPDNRDLSVRATPQATTDFRFRKGESPVEVKTKQDTLQVVWLSATASAMPTDFAVYFLVNNLRDLDRLLQAGASMPKWNKHSNRYGRLNTTT
;
A
#
# COMPACT_ATOMS: atom_id res chain seq x y z
N MET A 1 -11.20 -48.20 33.23
CA MET A 1 -10.18 -47.14 33.36
C MET A 1 -9.93 -46.59 31.96
N ARG A 2 -10.57 -45.49 31.53
CA ARG A 2 -10.25 -44.08 31.82
C ARG A 2 -8.76 -43.76 31.57
N SER A 3 -8.44 -43.19 30.41
CA SER A 3 -7.80 -41.87 30.26
C SER A 3 -7.49 -41.57 28.77
N ILE A 4 -8.25 -40.65 28.15
CA ILE A 4 -7.84 -39.27 27.74
C ILE A 4 -7.10 -39.29 26.37
N CYS A 5 -7.79 -39.04 25.25
CA CYS A 5 -8.21 -37.74 24.67
C CYS A 5 -7.06 -36.80 24.24
N PHE A 6 -7.22 -36.26 23.03
CA PHE A 6 -6.53 -35.10 22.43
C PHE A 6 -5.12 -35.28 21.82
N VAL A 7 -5.04 -35.90 20.62
CA VAL A 7 -4.18 -35.36 19.52
C VAL A 7 -4.86 -35.60 18.16
N ALA A 8 -6.14 -35.27 18.07
CA ALA A 8 -6.73 -34.84 16.81
C ALA A 8 -6.86 -33.32 16.94
N VAL A 9 -6.62 -32.57 15.86
CA VAL A 9 -6.57 -31.09 15.83
C VAL A 9 -5.21 -30.49 16.22
N PHE A 10 -4.15 -30.79 15.46
CA PHE A 10 -3.12 -29.79 15.17
C PHE A 10 -2.46 -30.19 13.85
N LEU A 11 -2.59 -29.31 12.84
CA LEU A 11 -1.99 -29.32 11.48
C LEU A 11 -3.00 -29.07 10.34
N LEU A 12 -4.22 -28.61 10.64
CA LEU A 12 -4.94 -27.70 9.75
C LEU A 12 -4.67 -26.25 10.19
N SER A 13 -3.38 -25.86 10.24
CA SER A 13 -3.06 -24.44 10.20
C SER A 13 -3.37 -23.96 8.78
N THR A 14 -4.62 -23.57 8.62
CA THR A 14 -5.13 -22.72 7.55
C THR A 14 -4.22 -21.51 7.41
N VAL A 15 -3.17 -21.63 6.60
CA VAL A 15 -2.63 -20.48 5.92
C VAL A 15 -3.73 -20.08 4.94
N GLY A 16 -4.54 -19.11 5.34
CA GLY A 16 -5.43 -18.39 4.46
C GLY A 16 -4.59 -17.80 3.34
N LYS A 17 -4.41 -18.56 2.27
CA LYS A 17 -3.93 -18.04 1.00
C LYS A 17 -5.05 -17.12 0.53
N SER A 18 -4.91 -15.83 0.80
CA SER A 18 -5.60 -14.77 0.06
C SER A 18 -5.20 -14.93 -1.41
N LEU A 19 -5.88 -15.83 -2.11
CA LEU A 19 -5.75 -16.01 -3.55
C LEU A 19 -6.44 -14.82 -4.19
N CYS A 20 -5.63 -13.80 -4.45
CA CYS A 20 -6.00 -12.64 -5.22
C CYS A 20 -5.85 -13.01 -6.73
N GLN A 21 -6.60 -12.38 -7.66
CA GLN A 21 -6.60 -12.63 -9.12
C GLN A 21 -5.50 -11.91 -9.93
N SER A 22 -4.60 -12.64 -10.63
CA SER A 22 -3.53 -12.13 -11.53
C SER A 22 -2.51 -11.09 -11.00
N THR A 23 -1.23 -11.33 -11.29
CA THR A 23 -0.03 -10.53 -10.93
C THR A 23 0.41 -9.63 -12.10
N GLY A 24 -0.39 -8.63 -12.44
CA GLY A 24 0.09 -7.57 -13.34
C GLY A 24 0.92 -6.57 -12.56
N ASN A 25 2.12 -6.21 -13.05
CA ASN A 25 2.84 -5.05 -12.52
C ASN A 25 1.92 -3.83 -12.70
N HIS A 26 1.75 -3.01 -11.66
CA HIS A 26 0.85 -1.85 -11.69
C HIS A 26 1.20 -0.85 -12.80
N LEU A 27 2.43 -0.92 -13.32
CA LEU A 27 2.99 -0.08 -14.38
C LEU A 27 2.88 -0.67 -15.78
N THR A 28 2.49 -1.94 -15.91
CA THR A 28 2.33 -2.63 -17.20
C THR A 28 0.94 -2.44 -17.81
N GLU A 29 -0.01 -1.93 -17.03
CA GLU A 29 -1.32 -1.56 -17.56
C GLU A 29 -1.20 -0.33 -18.49
N PRO A 30 -1.87 -0.35 -19.66
CA PRO A 30 -1.95 0.81 -20.54
C PRO A 30 -2.42 2.06 -19.78
N GLY A 31 -1.62 3.13 -19.84
CA GLY A 31 -1.93 4.41 -19.19
C GLY A 31 -1.62 4.49 -17.69
N ALA A 32 -1.11 3.42 -17.06
CA ALA A 32 -0.73 3.45 -15.64
C ALA A 32 0.31 4.52 -15.32
N LYS A 33 1.30 4.72 -16.20
CA LYS A 33 2.34 5.76 -16.03
C LYS A 33 1.77 7.19 -15.97
N ARG A 34 0.58 7.43 -16.52
CA ARG A 34 -0.09 8.75 -16.44
C ARG A 34 -0.78 9.00 -15.11
N LYS A 35 -1.00 7.96 -14.30
CA LYS A 35 -1.69 8.04 -13.01
C LYS A 35 -0.76 8.45 -11.87
N PHE A 36 0.55 8.45 -12.10
CA PHE A 36 1.58 8.69 -11.09
C PHE A 36 2.56 9.75 -11.59
N THR A 37 3.13 10.54 -10.67
CA THR A 37 4.09 11.62 -10.98
C THR A 37 5.51 11.08 -11.11
N GLY A 38 6.43 11.78 -11.78
CA GLY A 38 7.85 11.43 -11.88
C GLY A 38 8.28 10.68 -13.16
N LEU A 39 9.59 10.71 -13.47
CA LEU A 39 10.18 10.08 -14.65
C LEU A 39 10.65 8.63 -14.39
N SER A 40 11.12 8.34 -13.19
CA SER A 40 11.65 7.04 -12.77
C SER A 40 10.89 6.48 -11.56
N HIS A 41 10.96 5.17 -11.35
CA HIS A 41 10.30 4.52 -10.22
C HIS A 41 11.11 3.39 -9.59
N ILE A 42 10.78 3.09 -8.33
CA ILE A 42 11.14 1.87 -7.60
C ILE A 42 9.82 1.21 -7.17
N GLU A 43 9.63 -0.06 -7.51
CA GLU A 43 8.47 -0.87 -7.10
C GLU A 43 8.95 -1.96 -6.13
N ILE A 44 8.28 -2.07 -4.98
CA ILE A 44 8.59 -3.02 -3.91
C ILE A 44 7.32 -3.79 -3.57
N ASP A 45 7.36 -5.11 -3.75
CA ASP A 45 6.30 -6.02 -3.30
C ASP A 45 6.33 -6.13 -1.76
N LEU A 46 5.21 -5.80 -1.12
CA LEU A 46 4.99 -5.90 0.32
C LEU A 46 4.24 -7.18 0.71
N GLY A 47 4.02 -8.08 -0.26
CA GLY A 47 3.28 -9.32 -0.09
C GLY A 47 1.77 -9.11 -0.13
N GLN A 48 1.03 -10.20 -0.41
CA GLN A 48 -0.43 -10.16 -0.59
C GLN A 48 -0.88 -9.11 -1.61
N ARG A 49 0.00 -8.78 -2.58
CA ARG A 49 -0.16 -7.75 -3.61
C ARG A 49 -0.17 -6.32 -3.13
N ASN A 50 0.15 -6.10 -1.87
CA ASN A 50 0.42 -4.76 -1.42
C ASN A 50 1.72 -4.32 -2.11
N THR A 51 1.72 -3.13 -2.69
CA THR A 51 2.85 -2.61 -3.43
C THR A 51 3.20 -1.23 -2.93
N LEU A 52 4.49 -1.02 -2.70
CA LEU A 52 5.07 0.30 -2.52
C LEU A 52 5.69 0.74 -3.83
N LEU A 53 5.31 1.91 -4.29
CA LEU A 53 5.81 2.53 -5.49
C LEU A 53 6.38 3.91 -5.15
N ILE A 54 7.67 4.11 -5.43
CA ILE A 54 8.36 5.37 -5.19
C ILE A 54 8.70 5.95 -6.55
N TRP A 55 8.11 7.10 -6.86
CA TRP A 55 8.45 7.85 -8.06
C TRP A 55 9.38 9.00 -7.76
N PHE A 56 10.30 9.25 -8.67
CA PHE A 56 11.32 10.28 -8.57
C PHE A 56 11.87 10.64 -9.95
N ASP A 57 12.37 11.86 -10.08
CA ASP A 57 13.15 12.29 -11.24
C ASP A 57 14.64 12.04 -11.05
N GLN A 58 15.12 12.17 -9.81
CA GLN A 58 16.52 12.00 -9.43
C GLN A 58 16.64 11.08 -8.21
N TYR A 59 17.60 10.16 -8.24
CA TYR A 59 17.82 9.22 -7.12
C TYR A 59 18.17 9.93 -5.80
N THR A 60 18.76 11.13 -5.86
CA THR A 60 19.02 12.00 -4.70
C THR A 60 17.74 12.35 -3.93
N GLN A 61 16.60 12.49 -4.61
CA GLN A 61 15.31 12.73 -3.95
C GLN A 61 14.89 11.54 -3.08
N VAL A 62 15.20 10.32 -3.51
CA VAL A 62 14.93 9.10 -2.75
C VAL A 62 15.83 9.05 -1.51
N LEU A 63 17.13 9.33 -1.68
CA LEU A 63 18.10 9.36 -0.58
C LEU A 63 17.79 10.42 0.49
N ALA A 64 17.15 11.53 0.09
CA ALA A 64 16.74 12.59 1.00
C ALA A 64 15.58 12.17 1.94
N ARG A 65 14.85 11.09 1.64
CA ARG A 65 13.59 10.72 2.30
C ARG A 65 13.68 9.36 2.98
N LYS A 66 14.48 9.32 4.05
CA LYS A 66 14.81 8.08 4.79
C LYS A 66 13.76 7.67 5.84
N ASN A 67 12.74 8.49 6.07
CA ASN A 67 11.79 8.36 7.17
C ASN A 67 10.37 7.93 6.72
N ILE A 68 10.27 7.18 5.62
CA ILE A 68 8.96 6.77 5.08
C ILE A 68 8.18 5.91 6.12
N ASP A 69 8.85 5.04 6.89
CA ASP A 69 8.19 4.28 7.97
C ASP A 69 7.54 5.19 9.03
N SER A 70 8.23 6.26 9.44
CA SER A 70 7.69 7.24 10.40
C SER A 70 6.50 7.98 9.82
N VAL A 71 6.57 8.35 8.54
CA VAL A 71 5.48 8.98 7.81
C VAL A 71 4.25 8.08 7.73
N LEU A 72 4.44 6.78 7.48
CA LEU A 72 3.32 5.83 7.45
C LEU A 72 2.66 5.69 8.82
N ARG A 73 3.44 5.68 9.90
CA ARG A 73 2.89 5.66 11.26
C ARG A 73 2.06 6.92 11.57
N LEU A 74 2.52 8.09 11.13
CA LEU A 74 1.74 9.33 11.25
C LEU A 74 0.43 9.23 10.46
N PHE A 75 0.49 8.76 9.21
CA PHE A 75 -0.69 8.55 8.40
C PHE A 75 -1.68 7.58 9.09
N VAL A 76 -1.22 6.44 9.59
CA VAL A 76 -2.07 5.46 10.28
C VAL A 76 -2.78 6.09 11.48
N ALA A 77 -2.06 6.90 12.26
CA ALA A 77 -2.63 7.60 13.41
C ALA A 77 -3.73 8.60 12.98
N ASP A 78 -3.47 9.40 11.94
CA ASP A 78 -4.45 10.38 11.45
C ASP A 78 -5.65 9.72 10.77
N TYR A 79 -5.41 8.69 9.95
CA TYR A 79 -6.44 8.00 9.18
C TYR A 79 -7.49 7.36 10.09
N ARG A 80 -7.07 6.77 11.21
CA ARG A 80 -7.99 6.19 12.22
C ARG A 80 -8.99 7.19 12.77
N ASN A 81 -8.64 8.48 12.82
CA ASN A 81 -9.52 9.52 13.35
C ASN A 81 -10.55 10.00 12.31
N VAL A 82 -10.28 9.81 11.02
CA VAL A 82 -11.12 10.31 9.92
C VAL A 82 -11.77 9.20 9.10
N GLU A 83 -11.45 7.96 9.40
CA GLU A 83 -12.00 6.82 8.70
C GLU A 83 -13.51 6.68 8.94
N ASP A 84 -14.26 6.62 7.84
CA ASP A 84 -15.69 6.35 7.87
C ASP A 84 -15.94 4.83 7.90
N THR A 85 -16.19 4.30 9.10
CA THR A 85 -16.49 2.88 9.30
C THR A 85 -17.90 2.50 8.88
N THR A 86 -18.76 3.45 8.51
CA THR A 86 -20.15 3.18 8.08
C THR A 86 -20.25 2.78 6.62
N GLN A 87 -19.21 3.04 5.82
CA GLN A 87 -19.20 2.70 4.41
C GLN A 87 -18.87 1.23 4.14
N PRO A 88 -19.38 0.66 3.02
CA PRO A 88 -19.01 -0.68 2.59
C PRO A 88 -17.49 -0.84 2.45
N THR A 89 -16.96 -1.91 3.02
CA THR A 89 -15.52 -2.22 2.99
C THR A 89 -15.01 -2.55 1.58
N THR A 90 -15.92 -2.81 0.63
CA THR A 90 -15.64 -3.08 -0.79
C THR A 90 -15.36 -1.81 -1.60
N ARG A 91 -15.58 -0.62 -1.04
CA ARG A 91 -15.18 0.64 -1.68
C ARG A 91 -13.67 0.78 -1.74
N SER A 92 -13.19 1.31 -2.86
CA SER A 92 -11.79 1.70 -3.04
C SER A 92 -11.58 3.06 -2.38
N ILE A 93 -10.64 3.14 -1.46
CA ILE A 93 -10.25 4.38 -0.79
C ILE A 93 -9.01 4.95 -1.46
N HIS A 94 -9.05 6.25 -1.74
CA HIS A 94 -7.87 7.00 -2.17
C HIS A 94 -7.58 8.08 -1.13
N ALA A 95 -6.46 7.91 -0.44
CA ALA A 95 -5.93 8.83 0.53
C ALA A 95 -4.76 9.61 -0.07
N LEU A 96 -4.71 10.89 0.20
CA LEU A 96 -3.63 11.79 -0.15
C LEU A 96 -3.13 12.47 1.12
N PHE A 97 -1.90 12.17 1.48
CA PHE A 97 -1.23 12.66 2.67
C PHE A 97 -0.14 13.64 2.30
N LYS A 98 -0.40 14.93 2.56
CA LYS A 98 0.53 16.02 2.27
C LYS A 98 1.30 16.36 3.54
N LEU A 99 2.62 16.32 3.46
CA LEU A 99 3.51 16.71 4.54
C LEU A 99 4.11 18.07 4.23
N ARG A 100 4.02 18.99 5.18
CA ARG A 100 4.76 20.27 5.17
C ARG A 100 5.66 20.32 6.40
N PRO A 101 6.58 21.30 6.50
CA PRO A 101 7.45 21.42 7.67
C PRO A 101 6.68 21.49 9.00
N ASP A 102 5.56 22.23 9.02
CA ASP A 102 4.85 22.56 10.28
C ASP A 102 3.45 21.96 10.37
N ASN A 103 2.92 21.35 9.31
CA ASN A 103 1.59 20.76 9.29
C ASN A 103 1.48 19.59 8.31
N ARG A 104 0.32 18.93 8.36
CA ARG A 104 -0.03 17.84 7.44
C ARG A 104 -1.51 17.88 7.10
N ASP A 105 -1.81 17.57 5.85
CA ASP A 105 -3.18 17.52 5.33
C ASP A 105 -3.48 16.08 4.89
N LEU A 106 -4.63 15.55 5.29
CA LEU A 106 -5.13 14.25 4.84
C LEU A 106 -6.44 14.45 4.08
N SER A 107 -6.44 14.10 2.79
CA SER A 107 -7.64 14.06 1.96
C SER A 107 -8.01 12.60 1.69
N VAL A 108 -9.25 12.22 1.95
CA VAL A 108 -9.75 10.86 1.73
C VAL A 108 -10.95 10.92 0.79
N ARG A 109 -10.94 10.11 -0.27
CA ARG A 109 -12.11 9.88 -1.12
C ARG A 109 -12.39 8.39 -1.21
N ALA A 110 -13.67 8.03 -1.28
CA ALA A 110 -14.09 6.67 -1.58
C ALA A 110 -14.66 6.61 -3.00
N THR A 111 -14.45 5.49 -3.70
CA THR A 111 -15.04 5.23 -5.01
C THR A 111 -15.66 3.83 -5.00
N PRO A 112 -16.93 3.68 -5.44
CA PRO A 112 -17.56 2.37 -5.50
C PRO A 112 -16.83 1.45 -6.49
N GLN A 113 -16.89 0.15 -6.23
CA GLN A 113 -16.40 -0.83 -7.20
C GLN A 113 -17.35 -0.91 -8.40
N ALA A 114 -16.79 -1.12 -9.59
CA ALA A 114 -17.56 -1.15 -10.85
C ALA A 114 -18.30 -2.47 -11.05
N THR A 115 -17.79 -3.54 -10.44
CA THR A 115 -18.36 -4.88 -10.45
C THR A 115 -18.52 -5.35 -9.02
N THR A 116 -19.61 -6.08 -8.77
CA THR A 116 -19.89 -6.70 -7.47
C THR A 116 -19.61 -8.19 -7.59
N ASP A 117 -18.53 -8.64 -6.95
CA ASP A 117 -18.13 -10.03 -6.96
C ASP A 117 -18.47 -10.70 -5.62
N PHE A 118 -18.95 -11.94 -5.66
CA PHE A 118 -19.28 -12.72 -4.46
C PHE A 118 -18.42 -13.97 -4.37
N ARG A 119 -18.01 -14.29 -3.14
CA ARG A 119 -17.32 -15.54 -2.82
C ARG A 119 -18.24 -16.47 -2.04
N PHE A 120 -18.36 -17.68 -2.55
CA PHE A 120 -19.11 -18.76 -1.91
C PHE A 120 -18.14 -19.70 -1.20
N ARG A 121 -18.48 -20.08 0.04
CA ARG A 121 -17.79 -21.10 0.81
C ARG A 121 -18.81 -22.07 1.38
N LYS A 122 -18.44 -23.35 1.47
CA LYS A 122 -19.37 -24.41 1.90
C LYS A 122 -19.81 -24.14 3.35
N GLY A 123 -21.11 -23.99 3.57
CA GLY A 123 -21.69 -23.75 4.89
C GLY A 123 -21.61 -22.30 5.38
N GLU A 124 -21.15 -21.37 4.54
CA GLU A 124 -21.10 -19.93 4.86
C GLU A 124 -21.99 -19.14 3.89
N SER A 125 -22.53 -18.02 4.36
CA SER A 125 -23.21 -17.06 3.48
C SER A 125 -22.24 -16.48 2.45
N PRO A 126 -22.68 -16.19 1.22
CA PRO A 126 -21.84 -15.53 0.22
C PRO A 126 -21.33 -14.19 0.75
N VAL A 127 -20.04 -13.92 0.54
CA VAL A 127 -19.40 -12.67 0.99
C VAL A 127 -19.05 -11.83 -0.23
N GLU A 128 -19.44 -10.55 -0.21
CA GLU A 128 -19.01 -9.58 -1.22
C GLU A 128 -17.49 -9.37 -1.13
N VAL A 129 -16.82 -9.42 -2.28
CA VAL A 129 -15.37 -9.31 -2.37
C VAL A 129 -15.01 -7.92 -2.87
N LYS A 130 -14.03 -7.32 -2.21
CA LYS A 130 -13.37 -6.09 -2.68
C LYS A 130 -12.47 -6.42 -3.86
N THR A 131 -12.70 -5.76 -5.00
CA THR A 131 -11.97 -6.02 -6.26
C THR A 131 -10.87 -5.01 -6.55
N LYS A 132 -10.89 -3.85 -5.88
CA LYS A 132 -9.91 -2.76 -6.09
C LYS A 132 -9.12 -2.49 -4.82
N GLN A 133 -7.83 -2.21 -4.99
CA GLN A 133 -6.95 -1.78 -3.91
C GLN A 133 -7.21 -0.34 -3.52
N ASP A 134 -6.99 -0.05 -2.25
CA ASP A 134 -6.87 1.30 -1.77
C ASP A 134 -5.52 1.89 -2.18
N THR A 135 -5.47 3.21 -2.30
CA THR A 135 -4.26 3.95 -2.64
C THR A 135 -3.99 4.98 -1.57
N LEU A 136 -2.79 4.99 -1.00
CA LEU A 136 -2.24 6.12 -0.26
C LEU A 136 -1.15 6.77 -1.10
N GLN A 137 -1.33 8.05 -1.42
CA GLN A 137 -0.28 8.89 -1.98
C GLN A 137 0.30 9.78 -0.87
N VAL A 138 1.62 9.80 -0.75
CA VAL A 138 2.36 10.68 0.16
C VAL A 138 3.18 11.66 -0.66
N VAL A 139 3.02 12.94 -0.35
CA VAL A 139 3.77 14.04 -0.99
C VAL A 139 4.38 14.95 0.06
N TRP A 140 5.57 15.48 -0.24
CA TRP A 140 6.28 16.45 0.58
C TRP A 140 6.19 17.81 -0.12
N LEU A 141 5.58 18.78 0.54
CA LEU A 141 5.47 20.15 0.06
C LEU A 141 6.50 21.01 0.79
N SER A 142 7.11 21.95 0.06
CA SER A 142 7.89 23.01 0.70
C SER A 142 6.94 24.00 1.39
N ALA A 143 7.47 24.81 2.31
CA ALA A 143 6.69 25.85 2.99
C ALA A 143 6.06 26.86 1.99
N THR A 144 6.68 27.04 0.83
CA THR A 144 6.30 28.04 -0.18
C THR A 144 5.54 27.46 -1.36
N ALA A 145 5.58 26.14 -1.59
CA ALA A 145 4.89 25.49 -2.70
C ALA A 145 3.50 25.02 -2.27
N SER A 146 2.47 25.61 -2.88
CA SER A 146 1.09 25.11 -2.77
C SER A 146 0.77 24.04 -3.84
N ALA A 147 1.52 24.05 -4.95
CA ALA A 147 1.34 23.11 -6.05
C ALA A 147 1.82 21.70 -5.68
N MET A 148 1.17 20.70 -6.27
CA MET A 148 1.61 19.30 -6.11
C MET A 148 2.97 19.07 -6.76
N PRO A 149 3.92 18.43 -6.06
CA PRO A 149 5.18 18.03 -6.64
C PRO A 149 4.90 17.01 -7.76
N THR A 150 5.46 17.28 -8.93
CA THR A 150 5.43 16.36 -10.07
C THR A 150 6.68 15.51 -10.18
N ASP A 151 7.67 15.78 -9.32
CA ASP A 151 9.04 15.27 -9.38
C ASP A 151 9.32 14.14 -8.37
N PHE A 152 8.47 14.01 -7.34
CA PHE A 152 8.59 12.96 -6.32
C PHE A 152 7.26 12.65 -5.64
N ALA A 153 6.91 11.37 -5.54
CA ALA A 153 5.79 10.90 -4.72
C ALA A 153 5.98 9.45 -4.30
N VAL A 154 5.40 9.09 -3.14
CA VAL A 154 5.34 7.70 -2.67
C VAL A 154 3.90 7.23 -2.71
N TYR A 155 3.67 6.05 -3.25
CA TYR A 155 2.37 5.42 -3.35
C TYR A 155 2.38 4.07 -2.64
N PHE A 156 1.35 3.82 -1.85
CA PHE A 156 1.03 2.50 -1.31
C PHE A 156 -0.26 2.04 -1.95
N LEU A 157 -0.18 0.92 -2.65
CA LEU A 157 -1.31 0.21 -3.23
C LEU A 157 -1.57 -0.98 -2.32
N VAL A 158 -2.64 -0.93 -1.53
CA VAL A 158 -2.90 -1.94 -0.50
C VAL A 158 -4.33 -2.45 -0.59
N ASN A 159 -4.57 -3.69 -0.18
CA ASN A 159 -5.92 -4.26 -0.21
C ASN A 159 -6.89 -3.46 0.67
N ASN A 160 -6.40 -2.99 1.83
CA ASN A 160 -7.15 -2.10 2.71
C ASN A 160 -6.20 -1.16 3.47
N LEU A 161 -6.49 0.14 3.49
CA LEU A 161 -5.69 1.11 4.28
C LEU A 161 -5.75 0.84 5.79
N ARG A 162 -6.82 0.22 6.30
CA ARG A 162 -6.92 -0.23 7.71
C ARG A 162 -5.82 -1.20 8.10
N ASP A 163 -5.39 -2.02 7.15
CA ASP A 163 -4.41 -3.08 7.39
C ASP A 163 -2.97 -2.56 7.37
N LEU A 164 -2.77 -1.27 7.06
CA LEU A 164 -1.43 -0.70 6.93
C LEU A 164 -0.63 -0.76 8.23
N ASP A 165 -1.26 -0.57 9.40
CA ASP A 165 -0.58 -0.75 10.70
C ASP A 165 -0.07 -2.18 10.88
N ARG A 166 -0.88 -3.17 10.50
CA ARG A 166 -0.49 -4.58 10.56
C ARG A 166 0.67 -4.88 9.61
N LEU A 167 0.67 -4.30 8.40
CA LEU A 167 1.77 -4.43 7.45
C LEU A 167 3.07 -3.85 8.06
N LEU A 168 3.00 -2.68 8.69
CA LEU A 168 4.14 -2.06 9.37
C LEU A 168 4.67 -2.90 10.56
N GLN A 169 3.78 -3.55 11.31
CA GLN A 169 4.13 -4.39 12.45
C GLN A 169 4.71 -5.74 12.03
N ALA A 170 4.26 -6.32 10.92
CA ALA A 170 4.69 -7.63 10.41
C ALA A 170 6.14 -7.65 9.88
N GLY A 171 6.91 -6.59 10.08
CA GLY A 171 8.28 -6.51 9.59
C GLY A 171 8.37 -6.15 8.11
N ALA A 172 7.33 -5.50 7.54
CA ALA A 172 7.56 -4.58 6.43
C ALA A 172 8.32 -3.34 6.95
N SER A 173 9.43 -3.55 7.66
CA SER A 173 10.54 -2.63 7.61
C SER A 173 10.87 -2.50 6.14
N MET A 174 10.56 -1.35 5.55
CA MET A 174 11.08 -1.03 4.24
C MET A 174 12.56 -1.43 4.22
N PRO A 175 13.05 -2.09 3.16
CA PRO A 175 14.40 -2.64 3.15
C PRO A 175 15.35 -1.58 3.68
N LYS A 176 16.04 -1.87 4.81
CA LYS A 176 16.97 -0.93 5.45
C LYS A 176 17.85 -0.36 4.34
N TRP A 177 17.59 0.89 3.96
CA TRP A 177 18.10 1.52 2.74
C TRP A 177 19.65 1.54 2.69
N ASN A 178 20.30 1.28 3.82
CA ASN A 178 21.75 1.14 3.96
C ASN A 178 22.38 -0.14 3.38
N LYS A 179 21.64 -1.19 2.98
CA LYS A 179 22.25 -2.43 2.46
C LYS A 179 22.16 -2.67 0.95
N HIS A 180 21.36 -1.89 0.21
CA HIS A 180 21.14 -2.10 -1.24
C HIS A 180 21.73 -1.03 -2.17
N SER A 181 22.34 0.05 -1.64
CA SER A 181 23.00 1.07 -2.45
C SER A 181 24.16 0.54 -3.31
N ASN A 182 24.67 -0.65 -3.02
CA ASN A 182 25.76 -1.28 -3.78
C ASN A 182 25.32 -2.23 -4.90
N ARG A 183 24.01 -2.47 -5.14
CA ARG A 183 23.57 -3.48 -6.12
C ARG A 183 22.70 -2.99 -7.28
N TYR A 184 22.28 -1.73 -7.32
CA TYR A 184 21.45 -1.18 -8.40
C TYR A 184 22.15 -0.11 -9.25
N GLY A 185 23.48 -0.12 -9.28
CA GLY A 185 24.31 0.67 -10.19
C GLY A 185 24.28 0.22 -11.65
N ARG A 186 23.11 -0.10 -12.20
CA ARG A 186 22.89 -0.17 -13.66
C ARG A 186 21.59 0.53 -14.00
N LEU A 187 21.72 1.85 -14.14
CA LEU A 187 20.76 2.69 -14.83
C LEU A 187 20.72 2.25 -16.30
N ASN A 188 19.54 1.83 -16.78
CA ASN A 188 19.28 1.80 -18.22
C ASN A 188 19.00 3.24 -18.65
N THR A 189 20.05 3.95 -19.06
CA THR A 189 19.94 5.15 -19.89
C THR A 189 19.70 4.70 -21.33
N THR A 190 18.45 4.72 -21.78
CA THR A 190 18.17 4.75 -23.22
C THR A 190 18.30 6.18 -23.71
N THR A 191 19.35 6.39 -24.52
CA THR A 191 19.57 7.50 -25.46
C THR A 191 18.38 7.77 -26.36
#